data_AF-A0A831UEQ2-F1
#
_entry.id   AF-A0A831UEQ2-F1
#
_cell.length_a   1.000
_cell.length_b   1.000
_cell.length_c   1.000
_cell.angle_alpha   90.00
_cell.angle_beta   90.00
_cell.angle_gamma   90.00
#
_symmetry.space_group_name_H-M   'P 1'
#
loop_
_entity.id
_entity.type
_entity.pdbx_description
1 polymer ?
#
loop_
_entity_poly.entity_id
_entity_poly.type
_entity_poly.pdbx_seq_one_letter_code
_entity_poly.pdbx_strand_id
1 'polypeptide(L)'
;MAALVGLLALGLAWWIRQPPPPEVVAQRVMEAIHKGDYQTLHAFTCVEERERVSEQQLQAVLDAMHRHFPMLKQVSGNPVPYRPKLKAPTPMVPVQYCYSFFYKRAQGDTQLVACSFEESELLWEKAYRGGLPEPYVELHVCVATSAQGRHRCALVVQALVICMLQLSVYQQRSEPEIRALLDEIFIRNGVRVAQFDTASGQMRRLDAIRIFRKPDGKIGYTW
;
A
#
# COMPACT_ATOMS: atom_id res chain seq x y z
N MET A 1 7.97 18.74 27.55
CA MET A 1 7.14 18.80 26.32
C MET A 1 7.77 19.63 25.20
N ALA A 2 8.38 20.79 25.46
CA ALA A 2 9.01 21.62 24.42
C ALA A 2 10.15 20.93 23.63
N ALA A 3 10.93 20.06 24.27
CA ALA A 3 12.02 19.32 23.62
C ALA A 3 11.54 18.26 22.61
N LEU A 4 10.36 17.66 22.83
CA LEU A 4 9.79 16.64 21.93
C LEU A 4 9.25 17.29 20.65
N VAL A 5 8.65 18.48 20.79
CA VAL A 5 8.14 19.30 19.67
C VAL A 5 9.31 19.83 18.82
N GLY A 6 10.42 20.23 19.46
CA GLY A 6 11.64 20.66 18.76
C GLY A 6 12.30 19.55 17.93
N LEU A 7 12.31 18.31 18.43
CA LEU A 7 12.85 17.15 17.69
C LEU A 7 11.97 16.74 16.50
N LEU A 8 10.64 16.80 16.65
CA LEU A 8 9.70 16.56 15.54
C LEU A 8 9.82 17.62 14.45
N ALA A 9 9.97 18.89 14.84
CA ALA A 9 10.14 20.01 13.90
C ALA A 9 11.48 19.95 13.14
N LEU A 10 12.58 19.57 13.82
CA LEU A 10 13.89 19.38 13.19
C LEU A 10 13.92 18.15 12.28
N GLY A 11 13.23 17.06 12.67
CA GLY A 11 12.98 15.91 11.82
C GLY A 11 12.26 16.35 10.55
N LEU A 12 11.07 16.92 10.66
CA LEU A 12 10.29 17.38 9.50
C LEU A 12 11.05 18.38 8.60
N ALA A 13 11.88 19.27 9.17
CA ALA A 13 12.70 20.20 8.40
C ALA A 13 13.87 19.52 7.65
N TRP A 14 14.52 18.52 8.25
CA TRP A 14 15.55 17.71 7.59
C TRP A 14 14.95 16.90 6.43
N TRP A 15 13.75 16.36 6.62
CA TRP A 15 12.98 15.62 5.60
C TRP A 15 12.66 16.45 4.36
N ILE A 16 12.34 17.74 4.53
CA ILE A 16 12.08 18.66 3.41
C ILE A 16 13.37 18.94 2.63
N ARG A 17 14.53 18.95 3.30
CA ARG A 17 15.82 19.34 2.72
C ARG A 17 16.59 18.16 2.08
N GLN A 18 16.41 16.95 2.60
CA GLN A 18 16.92 15.70 2.04
C GLN A 18 15.85 14.61 2.18
N PRO A 19 14.92 14.51 1.23
CA PRO A 19 13.89 13.48 1.27
C PRO A 19 14.56 12.09 1.24
N PRO A 20 14.12 11.13 2.06
CA PRO A 20 14.69 9.78 2.02
C PRO A 20 14.40 9.13 0.67
N PRO A 21 15.19 8.14 0.22
CA PRO A 21 14.90 7.41 -1.01
C PRO A 21 13.47 6.84 -1.04
N PRO A 22 12.80 6.76 -2.20
CA PRO A 22 11.41 6.32 -2.24
C PRO A 22 11.21 4.87 -1.74
N GLU A 23 12.25 4.03 -1.79
CA GLU A 23 12.26 2.70 -1.17
C GLU A 23 12.15 2.76 0.34
N VAL A 24 12.81 3.73 0.97
CA VAL A 24 12.73 3.96 2.42
C VAL A 24 11.34 4.47 2.80
N VAL A 25 10.74 5.34 1.98
CA VAL A 25 9.35 5.79 2.16
C VAL A 25 8.40 4.60 2.11
N ALA A 26 8.50 3.76 1.08
CA ALA A 26 7.64 2.60 0.91
C ALA A 26 7.78 1.61 2.08
N GLN A 27 9.01 1.33 2.52
CA GLN A 27 9.28 0.51 3.69
C GLN A 27 8.61 1.06 4.95
N ARG A 28 8.77 2.35 5.23
CA ARG A 28 8.16 2.99 6.41
C ARG A 28 6.64 2.95 6.37
N VAL A 29 6.05 3.15 5.19
CA VAL A 29 4.60 3.04 4.99
C VAL A 29 4.14 1.61 5.26
N MET A 30 4.80 0.59 4.70
CA MET A 30 4.43 -0.80 4.94
C MET A 30 4.60 -1.20 6.42
N GLU A 31 5.69 -0.79 7.07
CA GLU A 31 5.88 -0.96 8.52
C GLU A 31 4.75 -0.31 9.33
N ALA A 32 4.31 0.88 8.93
CA ALA A 32 3.22 1.58 9.59
C ALA A 32 1.86 0.88 9.37
N ILE A 33 1.60 0.33 8.18
CA ILE A 33 0.44 -0.53 7.92
C ILE A 33 0.45 -1.74 8.87
N HIS A 34 1.58 -2.43 9.01
CA HIS A 34 1.69 -3.59 9.91
C HIS A 34 1.49 -3.22 11.38
N LYS A 35 2.07 -2.10 11.82
CA LYS A 35 2.01 -1.64 13.22
C LYS A 35 0.69 -0.95 13.59
N GLY A 36 -0.11 -0.56 12.61
CA GLY A 36 -1.31 0.25 12.83
C GLY A 36 -0.98 1.71 13.17
N ASP A 37 0.20 2.16 12.73
CA ASP A 37 0.71 3.51 13.00
C ASP A 37 0.13 4.50 11.99
N TYR A 38 -1.12 4.92 12.24
CA TYR A 38 -1.83 5.85 11.38
C TYR A 38 -1.20 7.25 11.34
N GLN A 39 -0.45 7.64 12.39
CA GLN A 39 0.23 8.93 12.45
C GLN A 39 1.39 8.97 11.44
N THR A 40 2.20 7.91 11.44
CA THR A 40 3.23 7.72 10.42
C THR A 40 2.59 7.68 9.04
N LEU A 41 1.54 6.87 8.81
CA LEU A 41 0.87 6.84 7.51
C LEU A 41 0.44 8.23 7.04
N HIS A 42 -0.27 8.98 7.88
CA HIS A 42 -0.72 10.32 7.54
C HIS A 42 0.44 11.26 7.18
N ALA A 43 1.56 11.19 7.91
CA ALA A 43 2.75 12.00 7.68
C ALA A 43 3.40 11.74 6.31
N PHE A 44 3.32 10.50 5.81
CA PHE A 44 3.84 10.10 4.50
C PHE A 44 2.83 10.23 3.35
N THR A 45 1.53 10.35 3.64
CA THR A 45 0.47 10.48 2.62
C THR A 45 0.69 11.69 1.70
N CYS A 46 0.60 11.48 0.39
CA CYS A 46 0.62 12.55 -0.60
C CYS A 46 -0.50 13.55 -0.38
N VAL A 47 -0.29 14.83 -0.75
CA VAL A 47 -1.24 15.93 -0.50
C VAL A 47 -2.60 15.61 -1.14
N GLU A 48 -2.56 15.03 -2.33
CA GLU A 48 -3.73 14.65 -3.13
C GLU A 48 -4.64 13.67 -2.39
N GLU A 49 -4.08 12.73 -1.63
CA GLU A 49 -4.86 11.85 -0.76
C GLU A 49 -5.17 12.50 0.60
N ARG A 50 -4.21 13.25 1.17
CA ARG A 50 -4.31 13.86 2.51
C ARG A 50 -5.46 14.85 2.64
N GLU A 51 -5.75 15.62 1.59
CA GLU A 51 -6.92 16.51 1.55
C GLU A 51 -8.27 15.77 1.69
N ARG A 52 -8.27 14.45 1.46
CA ARG A 52 -9.47 13.61 1.34
C ARG A 52 -9.53 12.53 2.42
N VAL A 53 -8.52 12.42 3.25
CA VAL A 53 -8.47 11.46 4.36
C VAL A 53 -7.88 12.11 5.62
N SER A 54 -8.62 12.07 6.72
CA SER A 54 -8.13 12.53 8.01
C SER A 54 -7.37 11.43 8.76
N GLU A 55 -6.61 11.81 9.79
CA GLU A 55 -5.95 10.84 10.68
C GLU A 55 -6.93 9.87 11.34
N GLN A 56 -8.10 10.36 11.77
CA GLN A 56 -9.13 9.52 12.38
C GLN A 56 -9.69 8.49 11.39
N GLN A 57 -9.84 8.87 10.12
CA GLN A 57 -10.28 7.95 9.08
C GLN A 57 -9.21 6.90 8.78
N LEU A 58 -7.93 7.29 8.70
CA LEU A 58 -6.82 6.36 8.55
C LEU A 58 -6.72 5.36 9.71
N GLN A 59 -6.91 5.84 10.95
CA GLN A 59 -6.95 4.98 12.13
C GLN A 59 -8.08 3.96 12.04
N ALA A 60 -9.31 4.41 11.76
CA ALA A 60 -10.46 3.53 11.66
C ALA A 60 -10.33 2.49 10.53
N VAL A 61 -9.77 2.89 9.38
CA VAL A 61 -9.44 1.99 8.26
C VAL A 61 -8.43 0.93 8.70
N LEU A 62 -7.33 1.33 9.34
CA LEU A 62 -6.30 0.39 9.81
C LEU A 62 -6.85 -0.59 10.85
N ASP A 63 -7.61 -0.10 11.83
CA ASP A 63 -8.23 -0.94 12.85
C ASP A 63 -9.18 -1.98 12.24
N ALA A 64 -9.98 -1.56 11.24
CA ALA A 64 -10.86 -2.46 10.51
C ALA A 64 -10.06 -3.49 9.68
N MET A 65 -9.03 -3.05 8.95
CA MET A 65 -8.15 -3.95 8.21
C MET A 65 -7.50 -4.99 9.12
N HIS A 66 -6.98 -4.60 10.28
CA HIS A 66 -6.36 -5.53 11.21
C HIS A 66 -7.34 -6.51 11.86
N ARG A 67 -8.61 -6.13 12.00
CA ARG A 67 -9.66 -7.03 12.46
C ARG A 67 -9.96 -8.12 11.43
N HIS A 68 -10.03 -7.76 10.14
CA HIS A 68 -10.33 -8.68 9.04
C HIS A 68 -9.13 -9.48 8.55
N PHE A 69 -7.93 -8.92 8.71
CA PHE A 69 -6.65 -9.49 8.28
C PHE A 69 -5.63 -9.47 9.43
N PRO A 70 -5.84 -10.25 10.51
CA PRO A 70 -4.95 -10.25 11.67
C PRO A 70 -3.50 -10.60 11.34
N MET A 71 -3.28 -11.38 10.28
CA MET A 71 -1.96 -11.72 9.74
C MET A 71 -1.12 -10.50 9.31
N LEU A 72 -1.75 -9.34 9.03
CA LEU A 72 -1.04 -8.10 8.74
C LEU A 72 -0.26 -7.55 9.94
N LYS A 73 -0.71 -7.81 11.18
CA LYS A 73 0.01 -7.38 12.38
C LYS A 73 1.24 -8.23 12.67
N GLN A 74 1.22 -9.48 12.22
CA GLN A 74 2.19 -10.51 12.59
C GLN A 74 3.17 -10.74 11.43
N VAL A 75 3.89 -9.69 11.06
CA VAL A 75 4.93 -9.77 10.03
C VAL A 75 6.30 -9.95 10.65
N SER A 76 6.96 -11.06 10.32
CA SER A 76 8.36 -11.28 10.67
C SER A 76 9.28 -10.89 9.51
N GLY A 77 10.34 -10.11 9.80
CA GLY A 77 11.44 -9.85 8.86
C GLY A 77 11.46 -8.45 8.24
N ASN A 78 12.57 -8.13 7.58
CA ASN A 78 12.78 -6.87 6.86
C ASN A 78 12.08 -6.92 5.49
N PRO A 79 11.41 -5.84 5.06
CA PRO A 79 10.78 -5.80 3.74
C PRO A 79 11.82 -5.91 2.62
N VAL A 80 11.44 -6.62 1.55
CA VAL A 80 12.32 -6.88 0.42
C VAL A 80 12.45 -5.65 -0.50
N PRO A 81 13.66 -5.36 -1.02
CA PRO A 81 13.87 -4.28 -1.97
C PRO A 81 13.34 -4.58 -3.38
N TYR A 82 12.53 -3.65 -3.88
CA TYR A 82 12.51 -3.06 -5.23
C TYR A 82 13.21 -3.76 -6.41
N ARG A 83 12.52 -3.81 -7.57
CA ARG A 83 13.14 -3.56 -8.89
C ARG A 83 12.25 -2.72 -9.83
N PRO A 84 12.81 -1.65 -10.45
CA PRO A 84 12.21 -0.96 -11.57
C PRO A 84 12.75 -1.59 -12.86
N LYS A 85 11.94 -2.32 -13.60
CA LYS A 85 12.19 -2.40 -15.04
C LYS A 85 10.94 -2.05 -15.78
N LEU A 86 10.49 -0.81 -15.57
CA LEU A 86 9.76 -0.11 -16.61
C LEU A 86 10.75 0.86 -17.27
N LYS A 87 10.80 0.72 -18.59
CA LYS A 87 11.72 1.34 -19.55
C LYS A 87 12.03 2.81 -19.21
N ALA A 88 13.24 3.22 -19.58
CA ALA A 88 13.75 4.58 -19.44
C ALA A 88 12.66 5.67 -19.64
N PRO A 89 12.68 6.74 -18.82
CA PRO A 89 11.63 7.75 -18.85
C PRO A 89 11.62 8.45 -20.20
N THR A 90 10.54 8.30 -20.96
CA THR A 90 10.14 9.33 -21.90
C THR A 90 9.76 10.56 -21.06
N PRO A 91 10.41 11.71 -21.23
CA PRO A 91 10.27 12.82 -20.31
C PRO A 91 8.99 13.60 -20.60
N MET A 92 7.94 13.37 -19.81
CA MET A 92 6.82 14.29 -19.53
C MET A 92 6.01 13.74 -18.33
N VAL A 93 6.42 14.08 -17.09
CA VAL A 93 5.66 14.10 -15.80
C VAL A 93 4.79 12.87 -15.39
N PRO A 94 4.86 12.28 -14.16
CA PRO A 94 5.92 12.24 -13.15
C PRO A 94 6.40 10.82 -12.76
N VAL A 95 7.54 10.72 -12.07
CA VAL A 95 8.20 9.47 -11.68
C VAL A 95 7.56 8.88 -10.40
N GLN A 96 6.54 8.05 -10.57
CA GLN A 96 6.00 7.20 -9.50
C GLN A 96 6.82 5.90 -9.40
N TYR A 97 7.22 5.54 -8.18
CA TYR A 97 7.87 4.27 -7.89
C TYR A 97 6.91 3.37 -7.12
N CYS A 98 6.55 2.22 -7.67
CA CYS A 98 5.78 1.21 -6.94
C CYS A 98 6.71 0.10 -6.45
N TYR A 99 6.51 -0.26 -5.18
CA TYR A 99 7.33 -1.22 -4.46
C TYR A 99 6.45 -2.40 -4.05
N SER A 100 6.86 -3.59 -4.49
CA SER A 100 6.23 -4.87 -4.12
C SER A 100 6.84 -5.43 -2.84
N PHE A 101 5.99 -5.92 -1.95
CA PHE A 101 6.35 -6.60 -0.71
C PHE A 101 5.76 -8.01 -0.76
N PHE A 102 6.63 -9.03 -0.83
CA PHE A 102 6.22 -10.42 -0.91
C PHE A 102 6.25 -11.09 0.44
N TYR A 103 5.18 -11.81 0.74
CA TYR A 103 5.05 -12.59 1.97
C TYR A 103 4.62 -14.02 1.64
N LYS A 104 4.95 -14.94 2.54
CA LYS A 104 4.46 -16.33 2.54
C LYS A 104 3.75 -16.64 3.85
N ARG A 105 2.77 -17.54 3.80
CA ARG A 105 2.10 -18.05 5.00
C ARG A 105 3.08 -18.84 5.89
N ALA A 106 3.15 -18.51 7.18
CA ALA A 106 3.71 -19.45 8.15
C ALA A 106 2.75 -20.64 8.36
N GLN A 107 3.26 -21.79 8.79
CA GLN A 107 2.39 -22.92 9.16
C GLN A 107 1.42 -22.49 10.27
N GLY A 108 0.11 -22.61 10.03
CA GLY A 108 -0.94 -22.27 11.01
C GLY A 108 -1.74 -20.98 10.75
N ASP A 109 -1.72 -20.43 9.53
CA ASP A 109 -2.66 -19.40 9.00
C ASP A 109 -2.74 -18.04 9.74
N THR A 110 -1.88 -17.79 10.72
CA THR A 110 -1.98 -16.61 11.58
C THR A 110 -0.91 -15.55 11.30
N GLN A 111 0.13 -15.89 10.51
CA GLN A 111 1.29 -15.00 10.29
C GLN A 111 1.72 -14.95 8.83
N LEU A 112 2.14 -13.75 8.42
CA LEU A 112 2.83 -13.52 7.16
C LEU A 112 4.33 -13.41 7.43
N VAL A 113 5.13 -14.21 6.74
CA VAL A 113 6.59 -14.16 6.81
C VAL A 113 7.08 -13.42 5.58
N ALA A 114 7.88 -12.37 5.75
CA ALA A 114 8.51 -11.69 4.63
C ALA A 114 9.40 -12.69 3.87
N CYS A 115 9.28 -12.71 2.55
CA CYS A 115 10.15 -13.52 1.70
C CYS A 115 11.61 -13.03 1.80
N SER A 116 12.58 -13.91 1.54
CA SER A 116 13.95 -13.44 1.33
C SER A 116 14.06 -12.65 0.02
N PHE A 117 15.17 -11.92 -0.15
CA PHE A 117 15.44 -11.22 -1.40
C PHE A 117 15.45 -12.15 -2.61
N GLU A 118 16.12 -13.30 -2.49
CA GLU A 118 16.21 -14.31 -3.54
C GLU A 118 14.83 -14.91 -3.88
N GLU A 119 14.01 -15.20 -2.86
CA GLU A 119 12.64 -15.67 -3.06
C GLU A 119 11.80 -14.65 -3.83
N SER A 120 11.89 -13.37 -3.46
CA SER A 120 11.14 -12.30 -4.12
C SER A 120 11.55 -12.04 -5.56
N GLU A 121 12.84 -12.12 -5.89
CA GLU A 121 13.30 -11.98 -7.28
C GLU A 121 12.63 -13.04 -8.18
N LEU A 122 12.54 -14.28 -7.69
CA LEU A 122 11.86 -15.37 -8.41
C LEU A 122 10.35 -15.17 -8.49
N LEU A 123 9.73 -14.64 -7.43
CA LEU A 123 8.28 -14.40 -7.37
C LEU A 123 7.86 -13.24 -8.26
N TRP A 124 8.68 -12.20 -8.40
CA TRP A 124 8.40 -11.07 -9.26
C TRP A 124 8.20 -11.48 -10.72
N GLU A 125 9.09 -12.33 -11.26
CA GLU A 125 8.98 -12.82 -12.64
C GLU A 125 7.67 -13.60 -12.86
N LYS A 126 7.22 -14.34 -11.84
CA LYS A 126 5.97 -15.11 -11.87
C LYS A 126 4.75 -14.21 -11.75
N ALA A 127 4.78 -13.24 -10.83
CA ALA A 127 3.72 -12.25 -10.64
C ALA A 127 3.45 -11.50 -11.94
N TYR A 128 4.51 -11.07 -12.63
CA TYR A 128 4.42 -10.38 -13.93
C TYR A 128 3.80 -11.24 -15.05
N ARG A 129 3.94 -12.57 -15.01
CA ARG A 129 3.55 -13.47 -16.10
C ARG A 129 2.20 -14.17 -15.93
N GLY A 130 1.56 -14.12 -14.77
CA GLY A 130 0.31 -14.86 -14.57
C GLY A 130 -0.24 -14.93 -13.15
N GLY A 131 0.37 -14.22 -12.20
CA GLY A 131 -0.02 -14.21 -10.79
C GLY A 131 0.88 -15.07 -9.91
N LEU A 132 0.76 -14.86 -8.60
CA LEU A 132 1.58 -15.54 -7.60
C LEU A 132 1.04 -16.95 -7.31
N PRO A 133 1.94 -17.95 -7.13
CA PRO A 133 1.54 -19.24 -6.62
C PRO A 133 1.16 -19.14 -5.14
N GLU A 134 0.26 -20.00 -4.68
CA GLU A 134 0.11 -20.24 -3.24
C GLU A 134 1.45 -20.80 -2.68
N PRO A 135 1.84 -20.48 -1.43
CA PRO A 135 1.11 -19.71 -0.41
C PRO A 135 1.52 -18.22 -0.35
N TYR A 136 1.95 -17.63 -1.46
CA TYR A 136 2.51 -16.29 -1.50
C TYR A 136 1.45 -15.19 -1.72
N VAL A 137 1.71 -14.02 -1.16
CA VAL A 137 0.93 -12.79 -1.38
C VAL A 137 1.87 -11.62 -1.65
N GLU A 138 1.43 -10.71 -2.49
CA GLU A 138 2.16 -9.49 -2.81
C GLU A 138 1.32 -8.27 -2.43
N LEU A 139 1.93 -7.37 -1.67
CA LEU A 139 1.37 -6.08 -1.29
C LEU A 139 2.18 -4.97 -1.96
N HIS A 140 1.60 -3.80 -2.18
CA HIS A 140 2.25 -2.73 -2.94
C HIS A 140 2.12 -1.37 -2.26
N VAL A 141 3.17 -0.57 -2.34
CA VAL A 141 3.16 0.86 -1.99
C VAL A 141 3.73 1.65 -3.16
N CYS A 142 2.99 2.67 -3.61
CA CYS A 142 3.48 3.59 -4.62
C CYS A 142 3.88 4.92 -3.99
N VAL A 143 5.04 5.44 -4.41
CA VAL A 143 5.66 6.66 -3.92
C VAL A 143 5.81 7.63 -5.08
N ALA A 144 5.14 8.77 -4.98
CA ALA A 144 5.22 9.86 -5.95
C ALA A 144 6.41 10.76 -5.62
N THR A 145 7.20 11.14 -6.63
CA THR A 145 8.42 11.95 -6.41
C THR A 145 8.30 13.41 -6.82
N SER A 146 7.19 13.83 -7.44
CA SER A 146 7.06 15.16 -8.03
C SER A 146 5.87 16.01 -7.53
N ALA A 147 5.23 15.67 -6.42
CA ALA A 147 4.08 16.45 -5.95
C ALA A 147 4.54 17.85 -5.50
N GLN A 148 4.38 18.84 -6.39
CA GLN A 148 4.32 20.30 -6.14
C GLN A 148 5.00 20.78 -4.85
N GLY A 149 6.34 20.68 -4.80
CA GLY A 149 7.15 21.26 -3.72
C GLY A 149 7.45 20.36 -2.52
N ARG A 150 7.09 19.06 -2.55
CA ARG A 150 7.59 18.07 -1.57
C ARG A 150 8.07 16.82 -2.28
N HIS A 151 9.33 16.47 -2.03
CA HIS A 151 9.92 15.28 -2.60
C HIS A 151 9.44 14.03 -1.84
N ARG A 152 8.95 13.02 -2.58
CA ARG A 152 8.76 11.62 -2.13
C ARG A 152 7.68 11.42 -1.03
N CYS A 153 6.41 11.36 -1.46
CA CYS A 153 5.25 11.00 -0.63
C CYS A 153 4.62 9.69 -1.11
N ALA A 154 3.85 9.01 -0.26
CA ALA A 154 3.18 7.75 -0.59
C ALA A 154 1.70 7.94 -0.92
N LEU A 155 1.20 7.13 -1.86
CA LEU A 155 -0.22 6.92 -2.11
C LEU A 155 -0.74 5.88 -1.10
N VAL A 156 -0.91 6.33 0.14
CA VAL A 156 -1.28 5.54 1.31
C VAL A 156 -2.68 4.96 1.18
N VAL A 157 -3.68 5.74 0.77
CA VAL A 157 -5.05 5.24 0.62
C VAL A 157 -5.08 4.16 -0.46
N GLN A 158 -4.43 4.41 -1.60
CA GLN A 158 -4.28 3.40 -2.65
C GLN A 158 -3.58 2.13 -2.13
N ALA A 159 -2.49 2.27 -1.35
CA ALA A 159 -1.80 1.13 -0.77
C ALA A 159 -2.70 0.30 0.15
N LEU A 160 -3.49 0.95 1.02
CA LEU A 160 -4.43 0.28 1.92
C LEU A 160 -5.52 -0.48 1.15
N VAL A 161 -6.09 0.14 0.11
CA VAL A 161 -7.11 -0.50 -0.74
C VAL A 161 -6.53 -1.70 -1.47
N ILE A 162 -5.34 -1.57 -2.07
CA ILE A 162 -4.65 -2.68 -2.73
C ILE A 162 -4.35 -3.80 -1.74
N CYS A 163 -3.87 -3.47 -0.52
CA CYS A 163 -3.62 -4.48 0.51
C CYS A 163 -4.89 -5.26 0.85
N MET A 164 -6.01 -4.58 1.08
CA MET A 164 -7.29 -5.25 1.36
C MET A 164 -7.73 -6.14 0.19
N LEU A 165 -7.62 -5.67 -1.06
CA LEU A 165 -7.99 -6.46 -2.24
C LEU A 165 -7.10 -7.69 -2.39
N GLN A 166 -5.77 -7.54 -2.30
CA GLN A 166 -4.81 -8.64 -2.43
C GLN A 166 -4.98 -9.68 -1.32
N LEU A 167 -5.20 -9.25 -0.08
CA LEU A 167 -5.46 -10.17 1.03
C LEU A 167 -6.80 -10.88 0.90
N SER A 168 -7.82 -10.22 0.37
CA SER A 168 -9.12 -10.85 0.14
C SER A 168 -9.06 -11.90 -0.97
N VAL A 169 -8.35 -11.60 -2.06
CA VAL A 169 -8.07 -12.57 -3.14
C VAL A 169 -7.26 -13.74 -2.60
N TYR A 170 -6.23 -13.46 -1.78
CA TYR A 170 -5.40 -14.47 -1.13
C TYR A 170 -6.20 -15.38 -0.20
N GLN A 171 -7.16 -14.84 0.55
CA GLN A 171 -8.10 -15.60 1.39
C GLN A 171 -9.25 -16.24 0.59
N GLN A 172 -9.20 -16.20 -0.75
CA GLN A 172 -10.22 -16.76 -1.64
C GLN A 172 -11.64 -16.24 -1.36
N ARG A 173 -11.77 -15.00 -0.89
CA ARG A 173 -13.07 -14.38 -0.64
C ARG A 173 -13.84 -14.19 -1.94
N SER A 174 -15.16 -14.38 -1.86
CA SER A 174 -16.08 -14.15 -2.97
C SER A 174 -16.22 -12.66 -3.28
N GLU A 175 -16.69 -12.34 -4.48
CA GLU A 175 -16.94 -10.95 -4.89
C GLU A 175 -17.86 -10.19 -3.90
N PRO A 176 -19.02 -10.74 -3.46
CA PRO A 176 -19.87 -10.06 -2.49
C PRO A 176 -19.16 -9.75 -1.17
N GLU A 177 -18.31 -10.66 -0.68
CA GLU A 177 -17.53 -10.45 0.53
C GLU A 177 -16.50 -9.33 0.35
N ILE A 178 -15.80 -9.29 -0.79
CA ILE A 178 -14.84 -8.22 -1.10
C ILE A 178 -15.57 -6.86 -1.17
N ARG A 179 -16.75 -6.81 -1.78
CA ARG A 179 -17.57 -5.58 -1.82
C ARG A 179 -18.01 -5.14 -0.43
N ALA A 180 -18.42 -6.08 0.42
CA ALA A 180 -18.77 -5.79 1.80
C ALA A 180 -17.57 -5.26 2.61
N LEU A 181 -16.38 -5.82 2.39
CA LEU A 181 -15.14 -5.34 3.02
C LEU A 181 -14.74 -3.94 2.54
N LEU A 182 -14.87 -3.64 1.23
CA LEU A 182 -14.66 -2.28 0.71
C LEU A 182 -15.58 -1.27 1.40
N ASP A 183 -16.86 -1.64 1.53
CA ASP A 183 -17.84 -0.79 2.19
C ASP A 183 -17.50 -0.59 3.67
N GLU A 184 -17.28 -1.67 4.41
CA GLU A 184 -17.02 -1.63 5.84
C GLU A 184 -15.70 -0.91 6.18
N ILE A 185 -14.61 -1.28 5.51
CA ILE A 185 -13.26 -0.79 5.85
C ILE A 185 -13.08 0.66 5.41
N PHE A 186 -13.59 1.05 4.23
CA PHE A 186 -13.31 2.38 3.67
C PHE A 186 -14.54 3.28 3.64
N ILE A 187 -15.64 2.83 3.03
CA ILE A 187 -16.80 3.70 2.77
C ILE A 187 -17.51 4.11 4.07
N ARG A 188 -17.75 3.18 4.99
CA ARG A 188 -18.35 3.51 6.29
C ARG A 188 -17.44 4.36 7.17
N ASN A 189 -16.12 4.27 6.95
CA ASN A 189 -15.12 5.13 7.60
C ASN A 189 -14.87 6.46 6.85
N GLY A 190 -15.73 6.82 5.90
CA GLY A 190 -15.70 8.11 5.21
C GLY A 190 -14.61 8.28 4.14
N VAL A 191 -13.87 7.22 3.80
CA VAL A 191 -12.94 7.22 2.67
C VAL A 191 -13.73 6.88 1.40
N ARG A 192 -13.60 7.71 0.35
CA ARG A 192 -14.32 7.52 -0.94
C ARG A 192 -13.40 7.37 -2.13
N VAL A 193 -12.13 7.73 -1.96
CA VAL A 193 -11.13 7.73 -3.03
C VAL A 193 -10.20 6.55 -2.85
N ALA A 194 -9.71 6.05 -3.98
CA ALA A 194 -9.25 4.68 -4.08
C ALA A 194 -7.92 4.57 -4.83
N GLN A 195 -7.71 5.48 -5.79
CA GLN A 195 -6.47 5.61 -6.53
C GLN A 195 -6.31 7.06 -7.00
N PHE A 196 -5.09 7.56 -6.95
CA PHE A 196 -4.68 8.76 -7.68
C PHE A 196 -3.84 8.33 -8.88
N ASP A 197 -4.30 8.67 -10.08
CA ASP A 197 -3.50 8.50 -11.29
C ASP A 197 -2.62 9.75 -11.46
N THR A 198 -1.32 9.59 -11.19
CA THR A 198 -0.36 10.69 -11.27
C THR A 198 -0.10 11.18 -12.70
N ALA A 199 -0.40 10.36 -13.72
CA ALA A 199 -0.20 10.72 -15.12
C ALA A 199 -1.35 11.59 -15.64
N SER A 200 -2.59 11.24 -15.27
CA SER A 200 -3.79 12.01 -15.67
C SER A 200 -4.20 13.06 -14.64
N GLY A 201 -3.66 13.01 -13.43
CA GLY A 201 -4.10 13.82 -12.28
C GLY A 201 -5.50 13.46 -11.78
N GLN A 202 -6.07 12.34 -12.25
CA GLN A 202 -7.44 11.95 -11.91
C GLN A 202 -7.49 11.09 -10.65
N MET A 203 -8.49 11.35 -9.81
CA MET A 203 -8.86 10.46 -8.73
C MET A 203 -9.89 9.43 -9.20
N ARG A 204 -9.65 8.15 -8.91
CA ARG A 204 -10.65 7.10 -9.06
C ARG A 204 -11.29 6.78 -7.73
N ARG A 205 -12.61 6.61 -7.75
CA ARG A 205 -13.44 6.35 -6.57
C ARG A 205 -13.49 4.85 -6.25
N LEU A 206 -13.80 4.52 -5.00
CA LEU A 206 -13.89 3.12 -4.54
C LEU A 206 -15.01 2.34 -5.24
N ASP A 207 -16.10 3.02 -5.58
CA ASP A 207 -17.24 2.43 -6.30
C ASP A 207 -16.94 2.13 -7.78
N ALA A 208 -15.84 2.65 -8.33
CA ALA A 208 -15.37 2.31 -9.67
C ALA A 208 -14.65 0.95 -9.73
N ILE A 209 -14.31 0.34 -8.59
CA ILE A 209 -13.63 -0.96 -8.56
C ILE A 209 -14.54 -2.03 -9.14
N ARG A 210 -14.08 -2.65 -10.21
CA ARG A 210 -14.72 -3.82 -10.82
C ARG A 210 -14.00 -5.07 -10.34
N ILE A 211 -14.72 -5.91 -9.62
CA ILE A 211 -14.28 -7.26 -9.24
C ILE A 211 -14.85 -8.23 -10.27
N PHE A 212 -14.05 -9.17 -10.72
CA PHE A 212 -14.45 -10.15 -11.74
C PHE A 212 -13.80 -11.50 -11.48
N ARG A 213 -14.38 -12.56 -12.04
CA ARG A 213 -13.79 -13.90 -12.02
C ARG A 213 -12.99 -14.13 -13.30
N LYS A 214 -11.73 -14.53 -13.15
CA LYS A 214 -10.84 -14.91 -14.24
C LYS A 214 -11.22 -16.30 -14.80
N PRO A 215 -10.79 -16.65 -16.03
CA PRO A 215 -11.04 -17.97 -16.61
C PRO A 215 -10.50 -19.14 -15.78
N ASP A 216 -9.45 -18.92 -14.99
CA ASP A 216 -8.87 -19.90 -14.06
C ASP A 216 -9.66 -20.03 -12.73
N GLY A 217 -10.81 -19.37 -12.63
CA GLY A 217 -11.67 -19.37 -11.44
C GLY A 217 -11.25 -18.38 -10.36
N LYS A 218 -10.08 -17.75 -10.45
CA LYS A 218 -9.59 -16.80 -9.44
C LYS A 218 -10.31 -15.46 -9.54
N ILE A 219 -10.40 -14.75 -8.43
CA ILE A 219 -10.90 -13.37 -8.42
C ILE A 219 -9.80 -12.41 -8.90
N GLY A 220 -10.17 -11.50 -9.78
CA GLY A 220 -9.37 -10.35 -10.20
C GLY A 220 -10.12 -9.05 -9.95
N TYR A 221 -9.41 -7.93 -10.06
CA TYR A 221 -10.00 -6.60 -9.94
C TYR A 221 -9.34 -5.62 -10.92
N THR A 222 -10.10 -4.61 -11.34
CA THR A 222 -9.61 -3.48 -12.13
C THR A 222 -10.26 -2.18 -11.65
N TRP A 223 -9.58 -1.09 -11.95
CA TRP A 223 -10.09 0.27 -11.91
C TRP A 223 -10.67 0.68 -13.24
#